data_AF-A0A2G9ZDK6-F1
#
_entry.id   AF-A0A2G9ZDK6-F1
#
_cell.length_a   1.000
_cell.length_b   1.000
_cell.length_c   1.000
_cell.angle_alpha   90.00
_cell.angle_beta   90.00
_cell.angle_gamma   90.00
#
_symmetry.space_group_name_H-M   'P 1'
#
loop_
_entity.id
_entity.type
_entity.pdbx_description
1 polymer ?
#
loop_
_entity_poly.entity_id
_entity_poly.type
_entity_poly.pdbx_seq_one_letter_code
_entity_poly.pdbx_strand_id
1 'polypeptide(L)'
;MMLSLSRKLTKYIGIKEITDKDFMEDIPGLAGKNVTVLGKGNIGSRVGKLCEAFDMNVSYFKRGDNLLETVKNADFVANCLGHSLK
;
A
#
# COMPACT_ATOMS: atom_id res chain seq x y z
N MET A 1 -6.19 -1.24 5.08
CA MET A 1 -4.95 -1.99 5.40
C MET A 1 -3.68 -1.19 5.19
N MET A 2 -3.33 -0.72 3.98
CA MET A 2 -2.07 0.03 3.76
C MET A 2 -1.90 1.28 4.65
N LEU A 3 -2.95 2.10 4.77
CA LEU A 3 -2.95 3.25 5.69
C LEU A 3 -2.80 2.83 7.16
N SER A 4 -3.49 1.76 7.56
CA SER A 4 -3.41 1.23 8.92
C SER A 4 -1.98 0.79 9.28
N LEU A 5 -1.27 0.17 8.33
CA LEU A 5 0.11 -0.29 8.49
C LEU A 5 1.10 0.89 8.49
N SER A 6 1.03 1.76 7.47
CA SER A 6 1.96 2.89 7.33
C SER A 6 1.80 3.94 8.42
N ARG A 7 0.57 4.24 8.86
CA ARG A 7 0.28 5.27 9.86
C ARG A 7 0.13 4.73 11.29
N LYS A 8 0.44 3.45 11.51
CA LYS A 8 0.30 2.76 12.81
C LYS A 8 -1.07 2.97 13.46
N LEU A 9 -2.14 3.09 12.65
CA LEU A 9 -3.47 3.46 13.14
C LEU A 9 -4.00 2.48 14.18
N THR A 10 -3.57 1.22 14.12
CA THR A 10 -3.93 0.18 15.09
C THR A 10 -3.53 0.51 16.53
N LYS A 11 -2.46 1.30 16.74
CA LYS A 11 -2.06 1.80 18.07
C LYS A 11 -3.14 2.68 18.69
N TYR A 12 -3.92 3.36 17.86
CA TYR A 12 -4.90 4.37 18.28
C TYR A 12 -6.35 3.88 18.27
N ILE A 13 -6.57 2.60 17.97
CA ILE A 13 -7.92 2.01 18.00
C ILE A 13 -8.27 1.63 19.43
N GLY A 14 -9.38 2.17 19.96
CA GLY A 14 -9.94 1.78 21.27
C GLY A 14 -9.20 2.34 22.49
N ILE A 15 -8.28 3.27 22.30
CA ILE A 15 -7.63 3.99 23.40
C ILE A 15 -8.58 5.00 24.03
N LYS A 16 -8.44 5.21 25.35
CA LYS A 16 -9.29 6.14 26.11
C LYS A 16 -8.68 7.55 26.21
N GLU A 17 -7.37 7.64 26.06
CA GLU A 17 -6.59 8.87 26.20
C GLU A 17 -5.43 8.85 25.19
N ILE A 18 -5.08 10.02 24.65
CA ILE A 18 -3.93 10.26 23.77
C ILE A 18 -2.98 11.18 24.52
N THR A 19 -1.69 10.86 24.53
CA THR A 19 -0.66 11.64 25.24
C THR A 19 0.26 12.38 24.28
N ASP A 20 0.98 13.40 24.74
CA ASP A 20 1.93 14.14 23.89
C ASP A 20 3.04 13.24 23.30
N LYS A 21 3.41 12.17 24.02
CA LYS A 21 4.37 11.17 23.55
C LYS A 21 3.88 10.42 22.31
N ASP A 22 2.58 10.35 22.09
CA ASP A 22 1.98 9.70 20.93
C ASP A 22 2.15 10.48 19.64
N PHE A 23 2.39 11.79 19.73
CA PHE A 23 2.65 12.69 18.59
C PHE A 23 4.15 12.82 18.27
N MET A 24 5.04 12.29 19.12
CA MET A 24 6.49 12.38 18.94
C MET A 24 7.07 11.31 18.00
N GLU A 25 6.25 10.38 17.53
CA GLU A 25 6.69 9.30 16.64
C GLU A 25 6.75 9.83 15.19
N ASP A 26 7.96 9.90 14.62
CA ASP A 26 8.13 10.26 13.21
C ASP A 26 7.64 9.12 12.32
N ILE A 27 6.39 9.23 11.89
CA ILE A 27 5.73 8.25 11.04
C ILE A 27 5.79 8.76 9.59
N PRO A 28 6.64 8.17 8.74
CA PRO A 28 6.81 8.63 7.37
C PRO A 28 5.51 8.55 6.58
N GLY A 29 5.27 9.57 5.75
CA GLY A 29 4.13 9.64 4.85
C GLY A 29 4.18 8.61 3.72
N LEU A 30 3.14 8.63 2.89
CA LEU A 30 3.06 7.76 1.70
C LEU A 30 3.69 8.39 0.46
N ALA A 31 3.86 9.71 0.42
CA ALA A 31 4.44 10.41 -0.73
C ALA A 31 5.84 9.86 -1.06
N GLY A 32 6.09 9.60 -2.35
CA GLY A 32 7.33 9.05 -2.87
C GLY A 32 7.55 7.55 -2.61
N LYS A 33 6.66 6.88 -1.87
CA LYS A 33 6.77 5.43 -1.63
C LYS A 33 6.38 4.63 -2.87
N ASN A 34 7.05 3.50 -3.07
CA ASN A 34 6.81 2.61 -4.19
C ASN A 34 5.73 1.59 -3.82
N VAL A 35 4.66 1.52 -4.63
CA VAL A 35 3.64 0.48 -4.51
C VAL A 35 3.57 -0.33 -5.79
N THR A 36 3.62 -1.65 -5.63
CA THR A 36 3.39 -2.60 -6.72
C THR A 36 2.00 -3.20 -6.58
N VAL A 37 1.14 -2.96 -7.58
CA VAL A 37 -0.21 -3.53 -7.66
C VAL A 37 -0.18 -4.80 -8.50
N LEU A 38 -0.51 -5.94 -7.90
CA LEU A 38 -0.59 -7.21 -8.63
C LEU A 38 -1.94 -7.30 -9.34
N GLY A 39 -1.92 -7.24 -10.67
CA GLY A 39 -3.10 -7.29 -11.52
C GLY A 39 -3.68 -5.91 -11.81
N LYS A 40 -3.53 -5.44 -13.06
CA LYS A 40 -4.15 -4.20 -13.57
C LYS A 40 -5.57 -4.42 -14.10
N GLY A 41 -6.41 -5.10 -13.31
CA GLY A 41 -7.84 -5.24 -13.58
C GLY A 41 -8.63 -4.03 -13.10
N ASN A 42 -9.96 -4.17 -12.98
CA ASN A 42 -10.83 -3.11 -12.46
C ASN A 42 -10.44 -2.67 -11.04
N ILE A 43 -10.20 -3.63 -10.14
CA ILE A 43 -9.83 -3.34 -8.74
C ILE A 43 -8.42 -2.72 -8.70
N GLY A 44 -7.43 -3.39 -9.29
CA GLY A 44 -6.05 -2.89 -9.26
C GLY A 44 -5.88 -1.51 -9.88
N SER A 45 -6.59 -1.19 -10.96
CA SER A 45 -6.55 0.14 -11.57
C SER A 45 -7.12 1.22 -10.63
N ARG A 46 -8.17 0.92 -9.85
CA ARG A 46 -8.71 1.85 -8.85
C ARG A 46 -7.76 2.03 -7.68
N VAL A 47 -7.16 0.93 -7.20
CA VAL A 47 -6.15 0.98 -6.12
C VAL A 47 -4.97 1.84 -6.55
N GLY A 48 -4.43 1.62 -7.76
CA GLY A 48 -3.31 2.40 -8.25
C GLY A 48 -3.62 3.89 -8.38
N LYS A 49 -4.81 4.27 -8.91
CA LYS A 49 -5.24 5.69 -8.94
C LYS A 49 -5.31 6.33 -7.55
N LEU A 50 -5.77 5.60 -6.54
CA LEU A 50 -5.79 6.10 -5.17
C LEU A 50 -4.37 6.29 -4.64
N CYS A 51 -3.45 5.36 -4.93
CA CYS A 51 -2.05 5.49 -4.54
C CYS A 51 -1.36 6.67 -5.24
N GLU A 52 -1.62 6.88 -6.54
CA GLU A 52 -1.16 8.06 -7.29
C GLU A 52 -1.65 9.36 -6.62
N ALA A 53 -2.91 9.40 -6.16
CA ALA A 53 -3.46 10.54 -5.43
C ALA A 53 -2.84 10.78 -4.03
N PHE A 54 -2.09 9.81 -3.50
CA PHE A 54 -1.26 9.96 -2.30
C PHE A 54 0.21 10.26 -2.63
N ASP A 55 0.50 10.68 -3.88
CA ASP A 55 1.83 10.96 -4.40
C ASP A 55 2.79 9.74 -4.34
N MET A 56 2.26 8.53 -4.45
CA MET A 56 3.05 7.30 -4.50
C MET A 56 3.52 6.97 -5.92
N ASN A 57 4.65 6.28 -6.04
CA ASN A 57 5.11 5.71 -7.30
C ASN A 57 4.41 4.36 -7.54
N VAL A 58 3.54 4.28 -8.54
CA VAL A 58 2.75 3.07 -8.82
C VAL A 58 3.35 2.25 -9.95
N SER A 59 3.58 0.96 -9.68
CA SER A 59 3.88 -0.04 -10.70
C SER A 59 2.79 -1.12 -10.71
N TYR A 60 2.64 -1.80 -11.84
CA TYR A 60 1.66 -2.87 -12.00
C TYR A 60 2.34 -4.14 -12.48
N PHE A 61 2.01 -5.26 -11.84
CA PHE A 61 2.31 -6.59 -12.35
C PHE A 61 1.14 -7.09 -13.20
N LYS A 62 1.42 -7.54 -14.43
CA LYS A 62 0.47 -8.12 -15.37
C LYS A 62 0.88 -9.55 -15.72
N ARG A 63 -0.03 -10.25 -16.40
CA ARG A 63 0.22 -11.61 -16.86
C ARG A 63 1.39 -11.63 -17.86
N GLY A 64 2.41 -12.42 -17.56
CA GLY A 64 3.62 -12.54 -18.37
C GLY A 64 4.81 -11.72 -17.85
N ASP A 65 4.59 -10.84 -16.87
CA ASP A 65 5.67 -10.10 -16.24
C ASP A 65 6.49 -11.01 -15.29
N ASN A 66 7.72 -10.61 -15.00
CA ASN A 66 8.52 -11.25 -13.96
C ASN A 66 8.13 -10.68 -12.59
N LEU A 67 7.58 -11.53 -11.72
CA LEU A 67 7.08 -11.10 -10.42
C LEU A 67 8.18 -10.50 -9.55
N LEU A 68 9.35 -11.16 -9.49
CA LEU A 68 10.49 -10.72 -8.66
C LEU A 68 10.94 -9.32 -9.09
N GLU A 69 11.11 -9.10 -10.39
CA GLU A 69 11.52 -7.80 -10.93
C GLU A 69 10.50 -6.69 -10.65
N THR A 70 9.22 -7.03 -10.57
CA THR A 70 8.15 -6.06 -10.35
C THR A 70 7.99 -5.68 -8.88
N VAL A 71 8.36 -6.55 -7.94
CA VAL A 71 8.20 -6.30 -6.49
C VAL A 71 9.49 -5.91 -5.78
N LYS A 72 10.68 -6.10 -6.40
CA LYS A 72 11.98 -5.94 -5.74
C LYS A 72 12.22 -4.59 -5.05
N ASN A 73 11.61 -3.52 -5.56
CA ASN A 73 11.77 -2.15 -5.04
C ASN A 73 10.50 -1.61 -4.37
N ALA A 74 9.50 -2.47 -4.12
CA ALA A 74 8.22 -2.05 -3.56
C ALA A 74 8.32 -1.86 -2.04
N ASP A 75 7.91 -0.69 -1.53
CA ASP A 75 7.62 -0.52 -0.11
C ASP A 75 6.31 -1.24 0.26
N PHE A 76 5.36 -1.30 -0.67
CA PHE A 76 4.06 -1.95 -0.51
C PHE A 76 3.69 -2.82 -1.71
N VAL A 77 3.10 -3.98 -1.45
CA VAL A 77 2.52 -4.84 -2.48
C VAL A 77 1.01 -4.96 -2.23
N ALA A 78 0.21 -4.58 -3.23
CA ALA A 78 -1.25 -4.70 -3.20
C ALA A 78 -1.68 -5.82 -4.14
N ASN A 79 -2.04 -6.98 -3.60
CA ASN A 79 -2.55 -8.08 -4.43
C ASN A 79 -4.00 -7.83 -4.84
N CYS A 80 -4.24 -7.67 -6.14
CA CYS A 80 -5.56 -7.48 -6.74
C CYS A 80 -5.87 -8.55 -7.81
N LEU A 81 -5.11 -9.65 -7.84
CA LEU A 81 -5.36 -10.76 -8.74
C LEU A 81 -6.61 -11.52 -8.28
N GLY A 82 -7.47 -11.87 -9.24
CA GLY A 82 -8.58 -12.77 -8.98
C GLY A 82 -8.08 -14.19 -8.72
N HIS A 83 -8.79 -14.93 -7.88
CA HIS A 83 -8.54 -16.36 -7.71
C HIS A 83 -9.13 -17.12 -8.90
N SER A 84 -8.29 -17.84 -9.64
CA SER A 84 -8.70 -18.81 -10.65
C SER A 84 -8.41 -20.19 -10.08
N LEU A 85 -9.43 -20.88 -9.56
CA LEU A 85 -9.35 -22.33 -9.35
C LEU A 85 -9.18 -22.97 -10.73
N LYS A 86 -8.02 -23.55 -10.98
CA LYS A 86 -7.85 -24.57 -12.01
C LYS A 86 -7.83 -25.92 -11.31
#